data_AF-A0A2S5ACI1-F1
#
_entry.id   AF-A0A2S5ACI1-F1
#
_cell.length_a   1.000
_cell.length_b   1.000
_cell.length_c   1.000
_cell.angle_alpha   90.00
_cell.angle_beta   90.00
_cell.angle_gamma   90.00
#
_symmetry.space_group_name_H-M   'P 1'
#
loop_
_entity.id
_entity.type
_entity.pdbx_description
1 polymer ?
#
loop_
_entity_poly.entity_id
_entity_poly.type
_entity_poly.pdbx_seq_one_letter_code
_entity_poly.pdbx_strand_id
1 'polypeptide(L)'
;MKKYFLLIALILSCKMAFGQGIEKNFIGMWAETIWEFRFSENGKFERISSGHFGNTSAKGKYKIVNDTIKIISGDEESAGTINEKYIISKDDILIDLRLGYGYRKFLDSDRDKIMEFRTILYPEIEPVNKEVVSDMQEVLNLAFNSNKVKCFYHFDIQTTREFIIANYHKLKVDIEVDGRKAVFKDKKDIKEKFYIEFESLIRFYDRISLTIKIPEEGVQINCYYGKESGKWKEDFITVVEN
;
A
#
# COMPACT_ATOMS: atom_id res chain seq x y z
N MET A 1 -28.20 -8.59 50.01
CA MET A 1 -27.96 -7.56 48.97
C MET A 1 -26.47 -7.18 48.81
N LYS A 2 -25.75 -6.72 49.85
CA LYS A 2 -24.33 -6.32 49.73
C LYS A 2 -23.36 -7.39 49.17
N LYS A 3 -23.58 -8.69 49.44
CA LYS A 3 -22.74 -9.79 48.93
C LYS A 3 -22.86 -10.02 47.41
N TYR A 4 -24.02 -9.74 46.82
CA TYR A 4 -24.22 -9.90 45.37
C TYR A 4 -23.65 -8.72 44.57
N PHE A 5 -23.57 -7.53 45.20
CA PHE A 5 -23.00 -6.34 44.57
C PHE A 5 -21.50 -6.48 44.30
N LEU A 6 -20.77 -7.15 45.21
CA LEU A 6 -19.34 -7.41 45.04
C LEU A 6 -19.05 -8.42 43.90
N LEU A 7 -19.92 -9.44 43.76
CA LEU A 7 -19.79 -10.45 42.70
C LEU A 7 -20.07 -9.85 41.32
N ILE A 8 -21.08 -8.97 41.22
CA ILE A 8 -21.41 -8.25 39.99
C ILE A 8 -20.28 -7.30 39.59
N ALA A 9 -19.67 -6.58 40.54
CA ALA A 9 -18.52 -5.72 40.28
C ALA A 9 -17.28 -6.50 39.79
N LEU A 10 -17.01 -7.68 40.35
CA LEU A 10 -15.89 -8.54 39.96
C LEU A 10 -16.05 -9.07 38.52
N ILE A 11 -17.26 -9.53 38.16
CA ILE A 11 -17.57 -10.02 36.81
C ILE A 11 -17.49 -8.89 35.77
N LEU A 12 -17.91 -7.67 36.12
CA LEU A 12 -17.80 -6.49 35.24
C LEU A 12 -16.35 -6.05 35.05
N SER A 13 -15.48 -6.18 36.07
CA SER A 13 -14.05 -5.88 35.94
C SER A 13 -13.28 -6.87 35.05
N CYS A 14 -13.70 -8.14 34.98
CA CYS A 14 -13.09 -9.12 34.08
C CYS A 14 -13.35 -8.83 32.59
N LYS A 15 -14.43 -8.12 32.25
CA LYS A 15 -14.72 -7.75 30.85
C LYS A 15 -13.87 -6.59 30.34
N MET A 16 -13.26 -5.79 31.22
CA MET A 16 -12.40 -4.67 30.80
C MET A 16 -10.95 -5.08 30.49
N ALA A 17 -10.57 -6.33 30.75
CA ALA A 17 -9.21 -6.83 30.50
C ALA A 17 -9.03 -7.56 29.15
N PHE A 18 -10.13 -7.85 28.44
CA PHE A 18 -10.05 -8.31 27.05
C PHE A 18 -10.03 -7.07 26.17
N GLY A 19 -8.83 -6.77 25.64
CA GLY A 19 -8.58 -5.58 24.83
C GLY A 19 -9.57 -5.43 23.67
N GLN A 20 -9.75 -4.19 23.22
CA GLN A 20 -10.52 -3.83 22.04
C GLN A 20 -10.01 -4.62 20.82
N GLY A 21 -10.63 -5.75 20.52
CA GLY A 21 -10.43 -6.49 19.28
C GLY A 21 -11.44 -6.04 18.21
N ILE A 22 -11.28 -6.59 17.02
CA ILE A 22 -12.13 -6.38 15.85
C ILE A 22 -12.52 -7.73 15.26
N GLU A 23 -13.71 -7.81 14.67
CA GLU A 23 -14.13 -8.91 13.81
C GLU A 23 -14.16 -8.45 12.35
N LYS A 24 -13.08 -8.72 11.62
CA LYS A 24 -12.92 -8.32 10.21
C LYS A 24 -12.03 -9.31 9.47
N ASN A 25 -12.39 -9.56 8.21
CA ASN A 25 -11.60 -10.36 7.28
C ASN A 25 -11.09 -9.47 6.15
N PHE A 26 -9.82 -9.62 5.79
CA PHE A 26 -9.16 -8.88 4.74
C PHE A 26 -8.46 -9.83 3.78
N ILE A 27 -8.42 -9.48 2.50
CA ILE A 27 -7.84 -10.28 1.44
C ILE A 27 -7.09 -9.40 0.45
N GLY A 28 -5.97 -9.89 -0.07
CA GLY A 28 -5.20 -9.21 -1.09
C GLY A 28 -4.33 -10.20 -1.85
N MET A 29 -3.70 -9.73 -2.91
CA MET A 29 -2.81 -10.53 -3.73
C MET A 29 -1.45 -9.85 -3.85
N TRP A 30 -0.37 -10.59 -3.65
CA TRP A 30 0.97 -10.17 -4.02
C TRP A 30 1.86 -11.40 -4.21
N ALA A 31 2.85 -11.30 -5.10
CA ALA A 31 3.72 -12.40 -5.52
C ALA A 31 2.93 -13.69 -5.85
N GLU A 32 1.93 -13.56 -6.74
CA GLU A 32 1.09 -14.67 -7.21
C GLU A 32 0.45 -15.50 -6.09
N THR A 33 0.26 -14.87 -4.92
CA THR A 33 -0.29 -15.50 -3.73
C THR A 33 -1.41 -14.65 -3.19
N ILE A 34 -2.53 -15.30 -2.90
CA ILE A 34 -3.64 -14.72 -2.16
C ILE A 34 -3.30 -14.76 -0.68
N TRP A 35 -3.50 -13.65 0.00
CA TRP A 35 -3.27 -13.48 1.43
C TRP A 35 -4.56 -13.08 2.10
N GLU A 36 -5.05 -13.92 3.01
CA GLU A 36 -6.22 -13.63 3.84
C GLU A 36 -5.77 -13.37 5.28
N PHE A 37 -6.33 -12.35 5.91
CA PHE A 37 -6.19 -12.04 7.34
C PHE A 37 -7.57 -12.02 7.99
N ARG A 38 -7.76 -12.82 9.02
CA ARG A 38 -9.02 -12.93 9.77
C ARG A 38 -8.75 -12.53 11.21
N PHE A 39 -9.35 -11.43 11.65
CA PHE A 39 -9.23 -10.94 13.02
C PHE A 39 -10.52 -11.23 13.78
N SER A 40 -10.40 -11.67 15.03
CA SER A 40 -11.52 -11.92 15.95
C SER A 40 -11.52 -10.95 17.13
N GLU A 41 -12.69 -10.63 17.68
CA GLU A 41 -12.83 -9.68 18.80
C GLU A 41 -12.06 -10.10 20.06
N ASN A 42 -11.77 -11.38 20.22
CA ASN A 42 -11.01 -11.92 21.35
C ASN A 42 -9.48 -11.72 21.25
N GLY A 43 -9.00 -10.90 20.30
CA GLY A 43 -7.58 -10.61 20.11
C GLY A 43 -6.80 -11.74 19.44
N LYS A 44 -7.46 -12.68 18.78
CA LYS A 44 -6.81 -13.72 17.95
C LYS A 44 -6.92 -13.38 16.47
N PHE A 45 -5.92 -13.78 15.69
CA PHE A 45 -5.98 -13.69 14.24
C PHE A 45 -5.52 -14.99 13.59
N GLU A 46 -5.93 -15.16 12.34
CA GLU A 46 -5.45 -16.19 11.44
C GLU A 46 -5.06 -15.55 10.11
N ARG A 47 -3.90 -15.91 9.57
CA ARG A 47 -3.50 -15.60 8.21
C ARG A 47 -3.48 -16.88 7.39
N ILE A 48 -4.04 -16.82 6.18
CA ILE A 48 -4.12 -17.94 5.22
C ILE A 48 -3.51 -17.49 3.90
N SER A 49 -2.81 -18.39 3.21
CA SER A 49 -2.18 -18.13 1.91
C SER A 49 -2.59 -19.20 0.93
N SER A 50 -2.70 -18.85 -0.34
CA SER A 50 -2.86 -19.80 -1.42
C SER A 50 -2.22 -19.28 -2.70
N GLY A 51 -1.36 -20.07 -3.33
CA GLY A 51 -0.63 -19.68 -4.54
C GLY A 51 0.86 -20.04 -4.47
N HIS A 52 1.70 -19.17 -5.03
CA HIS A 52 3.15 -19.38 -5.18
C HIS A 52 3.86 -19.72 -3.85
N PHE A 53 3.50 -19.06 -2.76
CA PHE A 53 4.06 -19.32 -1.42
C PHE A 53 3.40 -20.51 -0.71
N GLY A 54 2.57 -21.28 -1.40
CA GLY A 54 1.91 -22.47 -0.89
C GLY A 54 0.64 -22.20 -0.06
N ASN A 55 -0.04 -23.30 0.28
CA ASN A 55 -1.27 -23.29 1.05
C ASN A 55 -0.96 -23.43 2.55
N THR A 56 -0.70 -22.30 3.21
CA THR A 56 -0.32 -22.29 4.64
C THR A 56 -1.35 -21.52 5.46
N SER A 57 -1.45 -21.86 6.76
CA SER A 57 -2.17 -21.06 7.76
C SER A 57 -1.25 -20.79 8.95
N ALA A 58 -1.33 -19.58 9.51
CA ALA A 58 -0.63 -19.17 10.72
C ALA A 58 -1.62 -18.48 11.66
N LYS A 59 -1.57 -18.82 12.94
CA LYS A 59 -2.49 -18.31 13.96
C LYS A 59 -1.72 -17.61 15.05
N GLY A 60 -2.30 -16.56 15.59
CA GLY A 60 -1.61 -15.75 16.56
C GLY A 60 -2.52 -14.87 17.39
N LYS A 61 -1.89 -13.95 18.12
CA LYS A 61 -2.57 -12.96 18.94
C LYS A 61 -2.21 -11.57 18.45
N TYR A 62 -3.14 -10.65 18.60
CA TYR A 62 -2.92 -9.24 18.33
C TYR A 62 -3.55 -8.38 19.43
N LYS A 63 -3.17 -7.11 19.44
CA LYS A 63 -3.86 -6.08 20.21
C LYS A 63 -3.95 -4.81 19.39
N ILE A 64 -4.95 -3.98 19.68
CA ILE A 64 -5.03 -2.64 19.11
C ILE A 64 -4.35 -1.66 20.07
N VAL A 65 -3.42 -0.87 19.56
CA VAL A 65 -2.78 0.24 20.27
C VAL A 65 -3.02 1.50 19.45
N ASN A 66 -3.85 2.41 19.97
CA ASN A 66 -4.38 3.54 19.22
C ASN A 66 -5.16 3.07 17.97
N ASP A 67 -4.66 3.36 16.78
CA ASP A 67 -5.21 2.98 15.47
C ASP A 67 -4.46 1.79 14.83
N THR A 68 -3.45 1.26 15.53
CA THR A 68 -2.53 0.25 15.00
C THR A 68 -2.86 -1.13 15.56
N ILE A 69 -3.06 -2.09 14.66
CA ILE A 69 -3.07 -3.52 14.98
C ILE A 69 -1.62 -3.95 15.17
N LYS A 70 -1.27 -4.38 16.38
CA LYS A 70 0.04 -4.95 16.71
C LYS A 70 -0.08 -6.46 16.89
N ILE A 71 0.63 -7.23 16.07
CA ILE A 71 0.82 -8.67 16.22
C ILE A 71 1.70 -8.93 17.45
N ILE A 72 1.27 -9.86 18.30
CA ILE A 72 1.92 -10.21 19.57
C ILE A 72 2.60 -11.58 19.50
N SER A 73 2.06 -12.48 18.67
CA SER A 73 2.62 -13.81 18.41
C SER A 73 2.09 -14.35 17.09
N GLY A 74 2.76 -15.33 16.48
CA GLY A 74 2.35 -15.97 15.22
C GLY A 74 3.03 -15.39 13.97
N ASP A 75 3.96 -14.44 14.14
CA ASP A 75 4.83 -13.91 13.10
C ASP A 75 6.19 -14.61 13.03
N GLU A 76 6.58 -15.34 14.09
CA GLU A 76 7.93 -15.87 14.30
C GLU A 76 8.42 -16.81 13.18
N GLU A 77 7.50 -17.52 12.52
CA GLU A 77 7.79 -18.46 11.43
C GLU A 77 7.24 -18.01 10.07
N SER A 78 6.75 -16.77 9.96
CA SER A 78 6.06 -16.29 8.76
C SER A 78 6.99 -15.98 7.58
N ALA A 79 8.30 -16.07 7.74
CA ALA A 79 9.30 -15.66 6.74
C ALA A 79 9.07 -14.23 6.18
N GLY A 80 8.52 -13.32 6.99
CA GLY A 80 8.22 -11.94 6.60
C GLY A 80 6.87 -11.73 5.91
N THR A 81 6.01 -12.76 5.86
CA THR A 81 4.65 -12.69 5.28
C THR A 81 3.60 -12.21 6.28
N ILE A 82 3.94 -12.24 7.58
CA ILE A 82 3.22 -11.56 8.66
C ILE A 82 4.19 -10.56 9.29
N ASN A 83 3.74 -9.33 9.45
CA ASN A 83 4.55 -8.24 9.98
C ASN A 83 3.95 -7.73 11.29
N GLU A 84 4.80 -7.07 12.10
CA GLU A 84 4.43 -6.72 13.47
C GLU A 84 3.22 -5.76 13.54
N LYS A 85 3.02 -4.91 12.52
CA LYS A 85 2.10 -3.78 12.60
C LYS A 85 1.30 -3.54 11.33
N TYR A 86 0.03 -3.27 11.52
CA TYR A 86 -0.93 -2.92 10.47
C TYR A 86 -1.82 -1.76 10.92
N ILE A 87 -2.38 -1.04 9.96
CA ILE A 87 -3.49 -0.09 10.19
C ILE A 87 -4.67 -0.45 9.30
N ILE A 88 -5.88 -0.05 9.68
CA ILE A 88 -7.05 -0.13 8.80
C ILE A 88 -7.37 1.28 8.33
N SER A 89 -7.35 1.50 7.01
CA SER A 89 -7.70 2.78 6.41
C SER A 89 -9.20 3.06 6.55
N LYS A 90 -9.60 4.30 6.26
CA LYS A 90 -11.02 4.71 6.24
C LYS A 90 -11.87 3.93 5.23
N ASP A 91 -11.23 3.38 4.20
CA ASP A 91 -11.87 2.62 3.13
C ASP A 91 -11.88 1.10 3.44
N ASP A 92 -11.69 0.72 4.71
CA ASP A 92 -11.65 -0.67 5.19
C ASP A 92 -10.57 -1.50 4.45
N ILE A 93 -9.40 -0.89 4.22
CA ILE A 93 -8.21 -1.56 3.69
C ILE A 93 -7.22 -1.77 4.84
N LEU A 94 -6.84 -3.02 5.10
CA LEU A 94 -5.73 -3.34 5.99
C LEU A 94 -4.42 -3.01 5.26
N ILE A 95 -3.55 -2.22 5.86
CA ILE A 95 -2.27 -1.81 5.28
C ILE A 95 -1.14 -2.36 6.14
N ASP A 96 -0.24 -3.11 5.52
CA ASP A 96 1.01 -3.56 6.13
C ASP A 96 1.97 -2.38 6.31
N LEU A 97 2.33 -2.06 7.57
CA LEU A 97 3.20 -0.90 7.84
C LEU A 97 4.65 -1.10 7.43
N ARG A 98 5.09 -2.35 7.26
CA ARG A 98 6.45 -2.69 6.84
C ARG A 98 6.58 -2.70 5.33
N LEU A 99 5.64 -3.34 4.64
CA LEU A 99 5.72 -3.60 3.21
C LEU A 99 4.87 -2.66 2.35
N GLY A 100 3.88 -1.98 2.93
CA GLY A 100 2.98 -1.10 2.18
C GLY A 100 2.02 -1.83 1.24
N TYR A 101 1.68 -3.08 1.53
CA TYR A 101 0.62 -3.80 0.81
C TYR A 101 -0.75 -3.54 1.43
N GLY A 102 -1.75 -3.35 0.59
CA GLY A 102 -3.16 -3.23 0.98
C GLY A 102 -3.93 -4.54 0.82
N TYR A 103 -4.82 -4.84 1.77
CA TYR A 103 -5.75 -5.97 1.74
C TYR A 103 -7.18 -5.44 1.94
N ARG A 104 -8.07 -5.68 0.98
CA ARG A 104 -9.47 -5.21 1.04
C ARG A 104 -10.25 -6.06 2.02
N LYS A 105 -11.16 -5.44 2.77
CA LYS A 105 -12.15 -6.17 3.53
C LYS A 105 -13.00 -7.05 2.62
N PHE A 106 -13.30 -8.26 3.08
CA PHE A 106 -14.24 -9.16 2.40
C PHE A 106 -15.17 -9.83 3.40
N LEU A 107 -16.29 -10.34 2.87
CA LEU A 107 -17.19 -11.24 3.59
C LEU A 107 -16.99 -12.66 3.04
N ASP A 108 -17.11 -13.67 3.89
CA ASP A 108 -16.94 -15.07 3.46
C ASP A 108 -17.93 -15.45 2.35
N SER A 109 -19.11 -14.83 2.33
CA SER A 109 -20.11 -14.98 1.25
C SER A 109 -19.66 -14.46 -0.12
N ASP A 110 -18.63 -13.62 -0.18
CA ASP A 110 -18.10 -13.03 -1.41
C ASP A 110 -16.80 -13.69 -1.85
N ARG A 111 -16.33 -14.73 -1.15
CA ARG A 111 -15.04 -15.41 -1.41
C ARG A 111 -14.90 -15.98 -2.83
N ASP A 112 -15.99 -16.41 -3.44
CA ASP A 112 -15.96 -16.96 -4.80
C ASP A 112 -16.08 -15.87 -5.88
N LYS A 113 -16.57 -14.67 -5.53
CA LYS A 113 -16.66 -13.51 -6.44
C LYS A 113 -15.33 -12.75 -6.56
N ILE A 114 -14.32 -13.22 -5.85
CA ILE A 114 -13.10 -12.52 -5.47
C ILE A 114 -12.00 -12.65 -6.57
N MET A 115 -12.45 -12.90 -7.81
CA MET A 115 -11.60 -13.16 -8.98
C MET A 115 -10.89 -11.91 -9.55
N GLU A 116 -11.18 -10.72 -9.05
CA GLU A 116 -10.60 -9.46 -9.55
C GLU A 116 -9.40 -8.95 -8.74
N PHE A 117 -8.86 -9.74 -7.80
CA PHE A 117 -7.77 -9.23 -6.95
C PHE A 117 -6.47 -9.02 -7.71
N ARG A 118 -6.13 -7.75 -7.84
CA ARG A 118 -4.77 -7.29 -8.13
C ARG A 118 -4.11 -6.77 -6.86
N THR A 119 -2.79 -6.65 -6.91
CA THR A 119 -2.00 -6.01 -5.86
C THR A 119 -2.48 -4.58 -5.62
N ILE A 120 -2.68 -4.21 -4.35
CA ILE A 120 -3.05 -2.85 -3.95
C ILE A 120 -1.83 -2.21 -3.29
N LEU A 121 -1.34 -1.14 -3.89
CA LEU A 121 -0.08 -0.49 -3.57
C LEU A 121 -0.26 1.03 -3.57
N TYR A 122 0.81 1.78 -3.34
CA TYR A 122 0.81 3.20 -3.64
C TYR A 122 0.57 3.43 -5.15
N PRO A 123 -0.07 4.55 -5.52
CA PRO A 123 -0.67 5.58 -4.66
C PRO A 123 -2.14 5.30 -4.26
N GLU A 124 -2.63 4.06 -4.39
CA GLU A 124 -4.04 3.70 -4.11
C GLU A 124 -4.35 3.59 -2.61
N ILE A 125 -3.33 3.31 -1.80
CA ILE A 125 -3.43 3.31 -0.34
C ILE A 125 -2.74 4.53 0.26
N GLU A 126 -3.16 4.89 1.47
CA GLU A 126 -2.55 5.96 2.24
C GLU A 126 -1.11 5.59 2.67
N PRO A 127 -0.14 6.50 2.51
CA PRO A 127 1.21 6.32 3.04
C PRO A 127 1.19 6.04 4.54
N VAL A 128 1.92 4.99 4.92
CA VAL A 128 1.95 4.50 6.31
C VAL A 128 2.54 5.48 7.30
N ASN A 129 3.38 6.43 6.84
CA ASN A 129 3.93 7.52 7.64
C ASN A 129 4.55 8.62 6.75
N LYS A 130 5.03 9.70 7.38
CA LYS A 130 5.67 10.84 6.71
C LYS A 130 7.01 10.50 6.05
N GLU A 131 7.75 9.53 6.59
CA GLU A 131 9.02 9.09 6.00
C GLU A 131 8.78 8.43 4.64
N VAL A 132 7.75 7.60 4.52
CA VAL A 132 7.35 7.01 3.23
C VAL A 132 6.94 8.08 2.23
N VAL A 133 6.19 9.11 2.66
CA VAL A 133 5.85 10.24 1.77
C VAL A 133 7.12 10.93 1.27
N SER A 134 8.08 11.19 2.16
CA SER A 134 9.36 11.82 1.82
C SER A 134 10.19 10.97 0.86
N ASP A 135 10.33 9.67 1.14
CA ASP A 135 11.05 8.72 0.28
C ASP A 135 10.42 8.67 -1.13
N MET A 136 9.08 8.58 -1.20
CA MET A 136 8.36 8.55 -2.47
C MET A 136 8.51 9.88 -3.23
N GLN A 137 8.41 11.02 -2.55
CA GLN A 137 8.60 12.32 -3.20
C GLN A 137 10.00 12.44 -3.82
N GLU A 138 11.03 12.04 -3.08
CA GLU A 138 12.42 12.07 -3.58
C GLU A 138 12.58 11.18 -4.81
N VAL A 139 12.15 9.92 -4.73
CA VAL A 139 12.27 8.97 -5.85
C VAL A 139 11.47 9.41 -7.07
N LEU A 140 10.26 9.93 -6.89
CA LEU A 140 9.46 10.40 -8.01
C LEU A 140 10.07 11.63 -8.67
N ASN A 141 10.63 12.56 -7.90
CA ASN A 141 11.37 13.67 -8.49
C ASN A 141 12.62 13.20 -9.24
N LEU A 142 13.36 12.21 -8.73
CA LEU A 142 14.47 11.60 -9.45
C LEU A 142 14.02 10.93 -10.76
N ALA A 143 12.93 10.16 -10.72
CA ALA A 143 12.39 9.46 -11.87
C ALA A 143 11.89 10.41 -12.94
N PHE A 144 11.03 11.35 -12.56
CA PHE A 144 10.45 12.29 -13.52
C PHE A 144 11.48 13.28 -14.07
N ASN A 145 12.59 13.53 -13.37
CA ASN A 145 13.69 14.36 -13.88
C ASN A 145 14.83 13.56 -14.57
N SER A 146 14.73 12.23 -14.67
CA SER A 146 15.73 11.46 -15.42
C SER A 146 15.67 11.79 -16.91
N ASN A 147 16.83 12.00 -17.55
CA ASN A 147 16.90 12.31 -18.98
C ASN A 147 16.19 11.27 -19.86
N LYS A 148 16.19 10.00 -19.43
CA LYS A 148 15.51 8.89 -20.12
C LYS A 148 13.98 9.02 -20.08
N VAL A 149 13.43 9.68 -19.08
CA VAL A 149 11.98 9.87 -18.93
C VAL A 149 11.57 11.20 -19.54
N LYS A 150 12.36 12.26 -19.29
CA LYS A 150 12.09 13.61 -19.78
C LYS A 150 11.99 13.73 -21.29
N CYS A 151 12.70 12.90 -22.05
CA CYS A 151 12.66 12.94 -23.51
C CYS A 151 11.28 12.59 -24.09
N PHE A 152 10.35 12.03 -23.29
CA PHE A 152 8.98 11.75 -23.71
C PHE A 152 8.01 12.90 -23.39
N TYR A 153 8.44 13.92 -22.64
CA TYR A 153 7.54 15.02 -22.29
C TYR A 153 7.47 16.08 -23.37
N HIS A 154 8.54 16.28 -24.14
CA HIS A 154 8.65 17.32 -25.18
C HIS A 154 8.27 18.72 -24.69
N PHE A 155 8.53 19.06 -23.42
CA PHE A 155 8.12 20.36 -22.82
C PHE A 155 8.85 21.58 -23.41
N ASP A 156 10.00 21.36 -24.02
CA ASP A 156 10.81 22.34 -24.73
C ASP A 156 10.20 22.72 -26.09
N ILE A 157 9.58 21.75 -26.77
CA ILE A 157 8.94 21.95 -28.09
C ILE A 157 7.44 22.26 -27.93
N GLN A 158 6.76 21.55 -27.04
CA GLN A 158 5.33 21.69 -26.75
C GLN A 158 5.12 22.52 -25.48
N THR A 159 5.35 23.83 -25.59
CA THR A 159 5.36 24.73 -24.43
C THR A 159 4.02 24.82 -23.68
N THR A 160 2.90 24.52 -24.33
CA THR A 160 1.56 24.50 -23.72
C THR A 160 1.19 23.17 -23.05
N ARG A 161 2.01 22.13 -23.17
CA ARG A 161 1.73 20.80 -22.61
C ARG A 161 1.79 20.82 -21.08
N GLU A 162 0.70 20.45 -20.43
CA GLU A 162 0.63 20.37 -18.96
C GLU A 162 1.32 19.10 -18.45
N PHE A 163 1.95 19.17 -17.27
CA PHE A 163 2.52 18.00 -16.60
C PHE A 163 1.43 17.31 -15.76
N ILE A 164 0.59 16.50 -16.41
CA ILE A 164 -0.55 15.85 -15.76
C ILE A 164 -0.20 14.44 -15.31
N ILE A 165 -0.52 14.09 -14.07
CA ILE A 165 -0.37 12.75 -13.52
C ILE A 165 -1.74 12.22 -13.09
N ALA A 166 -2.13 11.06 -13.64
CA ALA A 166 -3.37 10.37 -13.34
C ALA A 166 -3.27 9.51 -12.07
N ASN A 167 -4.42 9.30 -11.43
CA ASN A 167 -4.66 8.25 -10.43
C ASN A 167 -3.76 8.32 -9.17
N TYR A 168 -3.36 9.52 -8.77
CA TYR A 168 -2.47 9.74 -7.61
C TYR A 168 -3.25 9.97 -6.31
N HIS A 169 -4.20 9.08 -6.03
CA HIS A 169 -5.34 9.33 -5.13
C HIS A 169 -4.98 9.63 -3.67
N LYS A 170 -4.08 8.84 -3.07
CA LYS A 170 -3.81 8.89 -1.62
C LYS A 170 -2.40 9.36 -1.26
N LEU A 171 -1.50 9.45 -2.24
CA LEU A 171 -0.13 9.90 -2.03
C LEU A 171 -0.06 11.41 -2.25
N LYS A 172 0.44 12.16 -1.26
CA LYS A 172 0.53 13.62 -1.30
C LYS A 172 1.99 14.02 -1.39
N VAL A 173 2.47 14.26 -2.60
CA VAL A 173 3.85 14.71 -2.86
C VAL A 173 3.86 15.84 -3.87
N ASP A 174 4.91 16.64 -3.81
CA ASP A 174 5.20 17.68 -4.79
C ASP A 174 6.21 17.15 -5.83
N ILE A 175 5.85 17.25 -7.10
CA ILE A 175 6.69 16.82 -8.23
C ILE A 175 6.86 18.00 -9.17
N GLU A 176 8.09 18.29 -9.56
CA GLU A 176 8.40 19.36 -10.49
C GLU A 176 9.42 18.88 -11.53
N VAL A 177 9.18 19.21 -12.80
CA VAL A 177 10.09 18.94 -13.91
C VAL A 177 10.23 20.22 -14.73
N ASP A 178 11.47 20.70 -14.90
CA ASP A 178 11.77 21.90 -15.70
C ASP A 178 10.90 23.12 -15.35
N GLY A 179 10.67 23.36 -14.05
CA GLY A 179 9.84 24.45 -13.55
C GLY A 179 8.33 24.22 -13.67
N ARG A 180 7.90 23.09 -14.22
CA ARG A 180 6.48 22.70 -14.31
C ARG A 180 6.13 21.80 -13.14
N LYS A 181 5.21 22.25 -12.30
CA LYS A 181 4.64 21.43 -11.23
C LYS A 181 3.63 20.44 -11.79
N ALA A 182 3.65 19.22 -11.28
CA ALA A 182 2.67 18.22 -11.64
C ALA A 182 1.26 18.63 -11.21
N VAL A 183 0.29 18.40 -12.09
CA VAL A 183 -1.14 18.54 -11.80
C VAL A 183 -1.74 17.14 -11.69
N PHE A 184 -2.24 16.80 -10.51
CA PHE A 184 -2.86 15.50 -10.26
C PHE A 184 -4.35 15.55 -10.61
N LYS A 185 -4.80 14.61 -11.45
CA LYS A 185 -6.21 14.51 -11.87
C LYS A 185 -6.70 13.06 -11.78
N ASP A 186 -7.99 12.87 -11.52
CA ASP A 186 -8.62 11.56 -11.68
C ASP A 186 -8.61 11.18 -13.17
N LYS A 187 -8.31 9.92 -13.51
CA LYS A 187 -8.19 9.50 -14.92
C LYS A 187 -9.44 9.80 -15.76
N LYS A 188 -10.64 9.66 -15.18
CA LYS A 188 -11.92 9.96 -15.85
C LYS A 188 -12.09 11.45 -16.21
N ASP A 189 -11.34 12.34 -15.57
CA ASP A 189 -11.47 13.79 -15.71
C ASP A 189 -10.38 14.39 -16.63
N ILE A 190 -9.42 13.57 -17.08
CA ILE A 190 -8.35 13.96 -18.00
C ILE A 190 -8.89 13.93 -19.44
N LYS A 191 -8.77 15.07 -20.13
CA LYS A 191 -9.19 15.23 -21.54
C LYS A 191 -8.01 15.33 -22.49
N GLU A 192 -6.85 15.67 -21.94
CA GLU A 192 -5.58 15.82 -22.61
C GLU A 192 -5.06 14.44 -23.05
N LYS A 193 -4.47 14.38 -24.25
CA LYS A 193 -3.84 13.15 -24.74
C LYS A 193 -2.57 12.83 -23.96
N PHE A 194 -1.77 13.87 -23.69
CA PHE A 194 -0.60 13.77 -22.83
C PHE A 194 -1.01 13.73 -21.37
N TYR A 195 -0.72 12.60 -20.72
CA TYR A 195 -0.70 12.48 -19.27
C TYR A 195 0.18 11.30 -18.89
N ILE A 196 0.58 11.23 -17.63
CA ILE A 196 1.30 10.09 -17.07
C ILE A 196 0.36 9.29 -16.18
N GLU A 197 0.38 7.96 -16.29
CA GLU A 197 -0.38 7.06 -15.43
C GLU A 197 0.57 6.15 -14.65
N PHE A 198 0.33 6.00 -13.34
CA PHE A 198 0.97 4.94 -12.56
C PHE A 198 0.30 3.60 -12.82
N GLU A 199 1.09 2.60 -13.18
CA GLU A 199 0.66 1.20 -13.11
C GLU A 199 1.03 0.57 -11.78
N SER A 200 2.20 0.91 -11.25
CA SER A 200 2.63 0.47 -9.93
C SER A 200 3.60 1.47 -9.29
N LEU A 201 3.54 1.57 -7.96
CA LEU A 201 4.55 2.22 -7.13
C LEU A 201 4.73 1.37 -5.87
N ILE A 202 5.86 0.67 -5.81
CA ILE A 202 6.16 -0.33 -4.79
C ILE A 202 7.35 0.16 -3.97
N ARG A 203 7.26 0.02 -2.66
CA ARG A 203 8.39 0.21 -1.74
C ARG A 203 8.70 -1.10 -1.04
N PHE A 204 9.94 -1.53 -1.14
CA PHE A 204 10.46 -2.71 -0.47
C PHE A 204 11.74 -2.34 0.28
N TYR A 205 11.60 -2.03 1.56
CA TYR A 205 12.71 -1.61 2.44
C TYR A 205 13.52 -0.43 1.88
N ASP A 206 14.69 -0.72 1.35
CA ASP A 206 15.69 0.16 0.76
C ASP A 206 15.56 0.27 -0.77
N ARG A 207 14.46 -0.23 -1.34
CA ARG A 207 14.15 -0.16 -2.76
C ARG A 207 12.79 0.45 -3.02
N ILE A 208 12.70 1.25 -4.07
CA ILE A 208 11.43 1.71 -4.66
C ILE A 208 11.45 1.39 -6.13
N SER A 209 10.38 0.76 -6.62
CA SER A 209 10.15 0.54 -8.04
C SER A 209 8.85 1.21 -8.45
N LEU A 210 8.85 1.84 -9.62
CA LEU A 210 7.64 2.36 -10.23
C LEU A 210 7.54 1.98 -11.70
N THR A 211 6.32 1.76 -12.13
CA THR A 211 5.98 1.61 -13.55
C THR A 211 4.99 2.69 -13.91
N ILE A 212 5.31 3.47 -14.94
CA ILE A 212 4.44 4.50 -15.48
C ILE A 212 4.17 4.26 -16.96
N LYS A 213 3.04 4.76 -17.44
CA LYS A 213 2.67 4.82 -18.85
C LYS A 213 2.51 6.27 -19.28
N ILE A 214 2.94 6.56 -20.50
CA ILE A 214 2.70 7.85 -21.18
C ILE A 214 1.93 7.53 -22.47
N PRO A 215 0.59 7.52 -22.44
CA PRO A 215 -0.22 6.94 -23.52
C PRO A 215 -0.04 7.62 -24.87
N GLU A 216 0.06 8.96 -24.92
CA GLU A 216 0.29 9.67 -26.19
C GLU A 216 1.61 9.30 -26.85
N GLU A 217 2.62 8.95 -26.06
CA GLU A 217 3.94 8.56 -26.55
C GLU A 217 4.04 7.04 -26.78
N GLY A 218 3.00 6.28 -26.44
CA GLY A 218 3.00 4.82 -26.61
C GLY A 218 3.98 4.07 -25.71
N VAL A 219 4.52 4.68 -24.66
CA VAL A 219 5.59 4.07 -23.85
C VAL A 219 5.12 3.64 -22.46
N GLN A 220 5.72 2.55 -21.98
CA GLN A 220 5.76 2.15 -20.58
C GLN A 220 7.19 2.23 -20.06
N ILE A 221 7.38 2.84 -18.90
CA ILE A 221 8.69 3.10 -18.31
C ILE A 221 8.73 2.44 -16.94
N ASN A 222 9.71 1.56 -16.73
CA ASN A 222 9.95 0.92 -15.44
C ASN A 222 11.21 1.53 -14.83
N CYS A 223 11.10 2.02 -13.60
CA CYS A 223 12.19 2.66 -12.89
C CYS A 223 12.44 1.94 -11.57
N TYR A 224 13.71 1.72 -11.25
CA TYR A 224 14.15 1.04 -10.03
C TYR A 224 15.18 1.91 -9.31
N TYR A 225 14.98 2.07 -8.01
CA TYR A 225 15.81 2.90 -7.15
C TYR A 225 16.22 2.13 -5.90
N GLY A 226 17.51 2.23 -5.57
CA GLY A 226 18.10 1.72 -4.33
C GLY A 226 18.50 2.86 -3.41
N LYS A 227 18.49 2.61 -2.09
CA LYS A 227 18.96 3.55 -1.07
C LYS A 227 20.41 3.24 -0.71
N GLU A 228 21.33 4.11 -1.12
CA GLU A 228 22.77 3.98 -0.84
C GLU A 228 23.23 5.09 0.10
N SER A 229 23.81 4.71 1.25
CA SER A 229 24.27 5.67 2.27
C SER A 229 23.18 6.68 2.68
N GLY A 230 21.93 6.21 2.75
CA GLY A 230 20.77 7.02 3.14
C GLY A 230 20.17 7.89 2.02
N LYS A 231 20.72 7.85 0.80
CA LYS A 231 20.21 8.63 -0.35
C LYS A 231 19.64 7.72 -1.42
N TRP A 232 18.54 8.13 -2.04
CA TRP A 232 17.97 7.37 -3.17
C TRP A 232 18.79 7.59 -4.44
N LYS A 233 19.00 6.53 -5.21
CA LYS A 233 19.72 6.56 -6.49
C LYS A 233 19.00 5.72 -7.53
N GLU A 234 19.10 6.15 -8.79
CA GLU A 234 18.65 5.34 -9.94
C GLU A 234 19.53 4.09 -10.02
N ASP A 235 18.93 2.91 -9.89
CA ASP A 235 19.58 1.64 -10.21
C ASP A 235 19.54 1.43 -11.72
N PHE A 236 18.33 1.40 -12.27
CA PHE A 236 18.11 1.32 -13.71
C PHE A 236 16.70 1.81 -14.12
N ILE A 237 16.60 2.21 -15.38
CA ILE A 237 15.34 2.57 -16.04
C ILE A 237 15.28 1.82 -17.36
N THR A 238 14.15 1.17 -17.63
CA THR A 238 13.84 0.56 -18.92
C THR A 238 12.61 1.22 -19.54
N VAL A 239 12.63 1.33 -20.87
CA VAL A 239 11.52 1.84 -21.67
C VAL A 239 11.05 0.72 -22.58
N VAL A 240 9.73 0.52 -22.64
CA VAL A 240 9.06 -0.43 -23.52
C VAL A 240 8.12 0.38 -24.39
N GLU A 241 8.36 0.35 -25.70
CA GLU A 241 7.49 0.95 -26.71
C GLU A 241 6.37 -0.05 -27.06
N ASN A 242 5.11 0.41 -27.09
CA ASN A 242 3.93 -0.39 -27.45
C ASN A 242 3.55 -0.23 -28.92
#